data_AF-A0A200Q199-F1
#
_entry.id   AF-A0A200Q199-F1
#
_cell.length_a   1.000
_cell.length_b   1.000
_cell.length_c   1.000
_cell.angle_alpha   90.00
_cell.angle_beta   90.00
_cell.angle_gamma   90.00
#
_symmetry.space_group_name_H-M   'P 1'
#
loop_
_entity.id
_entity.type
_entity.pdbx_description
1 polymer ?
#
loop_
_entity_poly.entity_id
_entity_poly.type
_entity_poly.pdbx_seq_one_letter_code
_entity_poly.pdbx_strand_id
1 'polypeptide(L)'
;MRSLLTTDERDFLLWREGDQVPVSDLEGKIVGLYFSHNSYRSCHQFLPTLKDIYNKLKERAERFEVVFLCIDDDEDSFKNYLKDMPWLAVPFGDKIIRELATRFELNAIPSLVIIGPDGRTLSSDGSFYIHSHGIDAYPFSQEKLSELDEIEKSRAESQTLESLLVSDELDFVLGKGGIKVPVSELVGKTILFYFSRKICLPCQALTPKLAEVYNAIKAKHPDDFEIIFVSCDNDEKSFEEYYSVMPWLVLPYNDKRETSLRYKLRSPSGLPHLEVVGPEGRTILKEARELVAFHGSNAYPFDENRMKEMELRLEEMAKDWPEKVKHKLHAEHELVRARFGLYFCNGCEELNQGWIYMCDECYFGLHPKCALEEEEEEEEAKEIGMEENEEHGDQGQGTSCDGWVCKGEACYKA
;
A
#
# COMPACT_ATOMS: atom_id res chain seq x y z
N MET A 1 -18.54 -25.90 3.37
CA MET A 1 -18.89 -25.43 2.00
C MET A 1 -20.26 -24.79 1.92
N ARG A 2 -21.35 -25.46 2.34
CA ARG A 2 -22.70 -24.86 2.32
C ARG A 2 -22.76 -23.49 2.97
N SER A 3 -22.25 -23.36 4.21
CA SER A 3 -22.17 -22.08 4.93
C SER A 3 -21.40 -20.94 4.24
N LEU A 4 -20.63 -21.23 3.18
CA LEU A 4 -19.89 -20.22 2.40
C LEU A 4 -20.49 -19.95 1.04
N LEU A 5 -21.20 -20.91 0.43
CA LEU A 5 -21.64 -20.84 -0.97
C LEU A 5 -23.14 -21.03 -1.15
N THR A 6 -23.94 -21.07 -0.08
CA THR A 6 -25.41 -21.11 -0.15
C THR A 6 -26.03 -19.89 0.52
N THR A 7 -27.18 -19.46 0.02
CA THR A 7 -28.07 -18.49 0.65
C THR A 7 -29.41 -19.16 0.96
N ASP A 8 -30.31 -18.47 1.66
CA ASP A 8 -31.68 -18.97 1.88
C ASP A 8 -32.44 -19.20 0.56
N GLU A 9 -32.00 -18.56 -0.53
CA GLU A 9 -32.65 -18.56 -1.84
C GLU A 9 -31.91 -19.43 -2.88
N ARG A 10 -30.66 -19.84 -2.61
CA ARG A 10 -29.81 -20.56 -3.58
C ARG A 10 -28.86 -21.56 -2.92
N ASP A 11 -28.88 -22.79 -3.42
CA ASP A 11 -27.98 -23.87 -3.03
C ASP A 11 -27.17 -24.51 -4.18
N PHE A 12 -27.14 -23.88 -5.36
CA PHE A 12 -26.46 -24.36 -6.56
C PHE A 12 -25.39 -23.39 -7.10
N LEU A 13 -24.41 -23.91 -7.83
CA LEU A 13 -23.44 -23.17 -8.64
C LEU A 13 -23.73 -23.39 -10.13
N LEU A 14 -23.13 -22.57 -10.99
CA LEU A 14 -23.23 -22.70 -12.44
C LEU A 14 -22.03 -23.45 -12.99
N TRP A 15 -22.29 -24.48 -13.78
CA TRP A 15 -21.34 -25.03 -14.73
C TRP A 15 -21.58 -24.36 -16.08
N ARG A 16 -20.63 -23.53 -16.50
CA ARG A 16 -20.76 -22.67 -17.69
C ARG A 16 -22.04 -21.81 -17.60
N GLU A 17 -22.72 -21.56 -18.72
CA GLU A 17 -23.86 -20.63 -18.80
C GLU A 17 -25.23 -21.24 -18.44
N GLY A 18 -25.35 -22.47 -17.93
CA GLY A 18 -26.70 -23.03 -17.74
C GLY A 18 -26.89 -24.23 -16.83
N ASP A 19 -25.89 -25.09 -16.63
CA ASP A 19 -26.09 -26.28 -15.83
C ASP A 19 -25.93 -25.96 -14.34
N GLN A 20 -26.94 -26.29 -13.54
CA GLN A 20 -26.90 -26.08 -12.10
C GLN A 20 -26.25 -27.28 -11.42
N VAL A 21 -25.24 -27.03 -10.58
CA VAL A 21 -24.52 -28.03 -9.80
C VAL A 21 -24.76 -27.76 -8.32
N PRO A 22 -25.32 -28.71 -7.55
CA PRO A 22 -25.54 -28.53 -6.11
C PRO A 22 -24.24 -28.21 -5.36
N VAL A 23 -24.28 -27.26 -4.43
CA VAL A 23 -23.10 -26.94 -3.58
C VAL A 23 -22.66 -28.15 -2.74
N SER A 24 -23.56 -29.09 -2.45
CA SER A 24 -23.23 -30.35 -1.77
C SER A 24 -22.22 -31.21 -2.54
N ASP A 25 -22.12 -31.07 -3.86
CA ASP A 25 -21.17 -31.84 -4.69
C ASP A 25 -19.71 -31.41 -4.45
N LEU A 26 -19.50 -30.31 -3.73
CA LEU A 26 -18.20 -29.83 -3.29
C LEU A 26 -17.77 -30.38 -1.92
N GLU A 27 -18.65 -31.09 -1.21
CA GLU A 27 -18.33 -31.65 0.11
C GLU A 27 -17.17 -32.66 0.02
N GLY A 28 -16.19 -32.51 0.92
CA GLY A 28 -15.00 -33.36 0.94
C GLY A 28 -14.00 -33.09 -0.21
N LYS A 29 -14.11 -31.96 -0.92
CA LYS A 29 -13.10 -31.49 -1.89
C LYS A 29 -12.31 -30.31 -1.32
N ILE A 30 -11.09 -30.13 -1.77
CA ILE A 30 -10.40 -28.83 -1.67
C ILE A 30 -10.99 -27.91 -2.73
N VAL A 31 -11.42 -26.71 -2.35
CA VAL A 31 -12.07 -25.75 -3.24
C VAL A 31 -11.30 -24.44 -3.26
N GLY A 32 -10.87 -24.02 -4.44
CA GLY A 32 -10.33 -22.68 -4.66
C GLY A 32 -11.44 -21.69 -5.02
N LEU A 33 -11.70 -20.71 -4.15
CA LEU A 33 -12.58 -19.58 -4.43
C LEU A 33 -11.78 -18.54 -5.22
N TYR A 34 -12.01 -18.50 -6.53
CA TYR A 34 -11.26 -17.66 -7.46
C TYR A 34 -11.99 -16.34 -7.70
N PHE A 35 -11.45 -15.26 -7.15
CA PHE A 35 -11.97 -13.90 -7.30
C PHE A 35 -11.25 -13.19 -8.43
N SER A 36 -12.00 -12.76 -9.44
CA SER A 36 -11.43 -12.16 -10.65
C SER A 36 -12.36 -11.12 -11.27
N HIS A 37 -11.79 -10.24 -12.07
CA HIS A 37 -12.47 -9.18 -12.81
C HIS A 37 -11.96 -9.17 -14.25
N ASN A 38 -12.88 -9.21 -15.22
CA ASN A 38 -12.51 -9.39 -16.62
C ASN A 38 -11.68 -8.22 -17.18
N SER A 39 -11.90 -6.99 -16.71
CA SER A 39 -11.16 -5.83 -17.23
C SER A 39 -9.72 -5.69 -16.71
N TYR A 40 -9.26 -6.57 -15.79
CA TYR A 40 -7.95 -6.46 -15.16
C TYR A 40 -6.90 -7.34 -15.84
N ARG A 41 -5.79 -6.72 -16.26
CA ARG A 41 -4.67 -7.41 -16.93
C ARG A 41 -4.09 -8.55 -16.10
N SER A 42 -3.93 -8.35 -14.79
CA SER A 42 -3.40 -9.39 -13.89
C SER A 42 -4.29 -10.63 -13.80
N CYS A 43 -5.60 -10.46 -13.96
CA CYS A 43 -6.55 -11.57 -13.97
C CYS A 43 -6.35 -12.46 -15.20
N HIS A 44 -6.18 -11.85 -16.37
CA HIS A 44 -5.88 -12.57 -17.62
C HIS A 44 -4.52 -13.27 -17.59
N GLN A 45 -3.52 -12.69 -16.94
CA GLN A 45 -2.20 -13.31 -16.81
C GLN A 45 -2.21 -14.53 -15.88
N PHE A 46 -3.02 -14.51 -14.82
CA PHE A 46 -3.09 -15.62 -13.87
C PHE A 46 -3.94 -16.79 -14.38
N LEU A 47 -5.00 -16.50 -15.15
CA LEU A 47 -5.97 -17.52 -15.59
C LEU A 47 -5.33 -18.74 -16.29
N PRO A 48 -4.38 -18.61 -17.25
CA PRO A 48 -3.70 -19.75 -17.85
C PRO A 48 -2.95 -20.62 -16.83
N THR A 49 -2.31 -20.00 -15.84
CA THR A 49 -1.59 -20.70 -14.77
C THR A 49 -2.55 -21.54 -13.93
N LEU A 50 -3.67 -20.93 -13.49
CA LEU A 50 -4.67 -21.65 -12.70
C LEU A 50 -5.31 -22.80 -13.48
N LYS A 51 -5.58 -22.61 -14.79
CA LYS A 51 -6.10 -23.66 -15.67
C LYS A 51 -5.14 -24.84 -15.80
N ASP A 52 -3.85 -24.57 -15.99
CA ASP A 52 -2.82 -25.61 -16.09
C ASP A 52 -2.77 -26.47 -14.82
N ILE A 53 -2.73 -25.83 -13.64
CA ILE A 53 -2.75 -26.53 -12.35
C ILE A 53 -4.04 -27.32 -12.16
N TYR A 54 -5.19 -26.71 -12.45
CA TYR A 54 -6.49 -27.38 -12.36
C TYR A 54 -6.54 -28.65 -13.19
N ASN A 55 -6.15 -28.57 -14.48
CA ASN A 55 -6.17 -29.71 -15.39
C ASN A 55 -5.22 -30.82 -14.93
N LYS A 56 -3.99 -30.47 -14.51
CA LYS A 56 -3.03 -31.44 -13.96
C LYS A 56 -3.55 -32.14 -12.71
N LEU A 57 -4.26 -31.45 -11.83
CA LEU A 57 -4.88 -32.06 -10.64
C LEU A 57 -6.06 -32.96 -11.01
N LYS A 58 -6.87 -32.59 -12.00
CA LYS A 58 -7.95 -33.45 -12.53
C LYS A 58 -7.39 -34.71 -13.18
N GLU A 59 -6.31 -34.62 -13.94
CA GLU A 59 -5.61 -35.78 -14.53
C GLU A 59 -5.09 -36.76 -13.47
N ARG A 60 -4.65 -36.23 -12.31
CA ARG A 60 -4.25 -37.01 -11.14
C ARG A 60 -5.43 -37.56 -10.31
N ALA A 61 -6.67 -37.33 -10.76
CA ALA A 61 -7.91 -37.66 -10.04
C ALA A 61 -7.99 -37.06 -8.62
N GLU A 62 -7.32 -35.92 -8.40
CA GLU A 62 -7.35 -35.23 -7.11
C GLU A 62 -8.71 -34.58 -6.86
N ARG A 63 -9.12 -34.54 -5.60
CA ARG A 63 -10.39 -33.92 -5.17
C ARG A 63 -10.26 -32.40 -5.05
N PHE A 64 -9.90 -31.75 -6.15
CA PHE A 64 -9.78 -30.30 -6.27
C PHE A 64 -10.87 -29.72 -7.17
N GLU A 65 -11.48 -28.61 -6.78
CA GLU A 65 -12.42 -27.85 -7.59
C GLU A 65 -12.15 -26.36 -7.48
N VAL A 66 -12.54 -25.59 -8.49
CA VAL A 66 -12.50 -24.13 -8.45
C VAL A 66 -13.92 -23.59 -8.57
N VAL A 67 -14.20 -22.52 -7.82
CA VAL A 67 -15.45 -21.76 -7.92
C VAL A 67 -15.08 -20.33 -8.25
N PHE A 68 -15.48 -19.86 -9.43
CA PHE A 68 -15.30 -18.49 -9.86
C PHE A 68 -16.31 -17.56 -9.21
N LEU A 69 -15.80 -16.45 -8.67
CA LEU A 69 -16.57 -15.34 -8.11
C LEU A 69 -16.23 -14.08 -8.91
N CYS A 70 -17.18 -13.65 -9.74
CA CYS A 70 -17.02 -12.49 -10.59
C CYS A 70 -17.25 -11.21 -9.79
N ILE A 71 -16.21 -10.39 -9.63
CA ILE A 71 -16.30 -9.09 -8.95
C ILE A 71 -16.81 -7.99 -9.91
N ASP A 72 -16.78 -8.26 -11.21
CA ASP A 72 -17.26 -7.37 -12.27
C ASP A 72 -18.76 -7.02 -12.11
N ASP A 73 -19.16 -5.87 -12.64
CA ASP A 73 -20.54 -5.39 -12.66
C ASP A 73 -21.19 -5.49 -14.06
N ASP A 74 -20.50 -6.07 -15.03
CA ASP A 74 -21.02 -6.34 -16.38
C ASP A 74 -21.32 -7.84 -16.62
N GLU A 75 -22.61 -8.15 -16.82
CA GLU A 75 -23.09 -9.53 -17.00
C GLU A 75 -22.60 -10.17 -18.31
N ASP A 76 -22.48 -9.38 -19.39
CA ASP A 76 -22.02 -9.88 -20.68
C ASP A 76 -20.52 -10.23 -20.64
N SER A 77 -19.71 -9.40 -19.97
CA SER A 77 -18.31 -9.72 -19.67
C SER A 77 -18.18 -10.97 -18.82
N PHE A 78 -19.02 -11.12 -17.78
CA PHE A 78 -19.05 -12.34 -16.96
C PHE A 78 -19.29 -13.58 -17.81
N LYS A 79 -20.34 -13.58 -18.64
CA LYS A 79 -20.70 -14.71 -19.51
C LYS A 79 -19.57 -15.07 -20.46
N ASN A 80 -18.99 -14.07 -21.13
CA ASN A 80 -17.89 -14.28 -22.06
C ASN A 80 -16.64 -14.81 -21.38
N TYR A 81 -16.29 -14.28 -20.20
CA TYR A 81 -15.11 -14.72 -19.45
C TYR A 81 -15.28 -16.12 -18.84
N LEU A 82 -16.50 -16.48 -18.43
CA LEU A 82 -16.83 -17.80 -17.88
C LEU A 82 -16.66 -18.93 -18.90
N LYS A 83 -16.89 -18.68 -20.21
CA LYS A 83 -16.76 -19.69 -21.28
C LYS A 83 -15.37 -20.32 -21.32
N ASP A 84 -14.36 -19.54 -20.95
CA ASP A 84 -12.98 -19.98 -20.95
C ASP A 84 -12.63 -20.84 -19.73
N MET A 85 -13.48 -20.89 -18.70
CA MET A 85 -13.15 -21.54 -17.43
C MET A 85 -13.64 -23.00 -17.37
N PRO A 86 -12.77 -23.97 -16.97
CA PRO A 86 -13.14 -25.38 -16.90
C PRO A 86 -13.80 -25.77 -15.56
N TRP A 87 -14.35 -24.81 -14.81
CA TRP A 87 -14.80 -24.98 -13.42
C TRP A 87 -16.14 -24.28 -13.15
N LEU A 88 -16.59 -24.32 -11.90
CA LEU A 88 -17.90 -23.80 -11.48
C LEU A 88 -17.86 -22.29 -11.23
N ALA A 89 -19.02 -21.62 -11.20
CA ALA A 89 -19.15 -20.21 -10.87
C ALA A 89 -20.35 -19.94 -9.95
N VAL A 90 -20.22 -18.94 -9.09
CA VAL A 90 -21.38 -18.35 -8.42
C VAL A 90 -22.19 -17.54 -9.45
N PRO A 91 -23.53 -17.58 -9.44
CA PRO A 91 -24.33 -16.75 -10.32
C PRO A 91 -23.95 -15.26 -10.23
N PHE A 92 -23.98 -14.59 -11.38
CA PHE A 92 -23.65 -13.17 -11.47
C PHE A 92 -24.54 -12.32 -10.55
N GLY A 93 -23.94 -11.33 -9.88
CA GLY A 93 -24.64 -10.41 -8.99
C GLY A 93 -25.07 -11.01 -7.64
N ASP A 94 -24.75 -12.27 -7.33
CA ASP A 94 -25.02 -12.85 -6.02
C ASP A 94 -24.28 -12.08 -4.91
N LYS A 95 -25.01 -11.71 -3.87
CA LYS A 95 -24.51 -10.91 -2.73
C LYS A 95 -23.35 -11.60 -2.01
N ILE A 96 -23.31 -12.94 -2.04
CA ILE A 96 -22.26 -13.73 -1.38
C ILE A 96 -20.87 -13.40 -1.92
N ILE A 97 -20.76 -12.96 -3.19
CA ILE A 97 -19.48 -12.56 -3.79
C ILE A 97 -18.86 -11.40 -3.00
N ARG A 98 -19.66 -10.37 -2.71
CA ARG A 98 -19.21 -9.20 -1.94
C ARG A 98 -18.98 -9.54 -0.47
N GLU A 99 -19.84 -10.36 0.12
CA GLU A 99 -19.69 -10.80 1.51
C GLU A 99 -18.40 -11.60 1.71
N LEU A 100 -18.09 -12.53 0.81
CA LEU A 100 -16.86 -13.31 0.88
C LEU A 100 -15.62 -12.46 0.59
N ALA A 101 -15.69 -11.53 -0.37
CA ALA A 101 -14.59 -10.61 -0.64
C ALA A 101 -14.23 -9.76 0.60
N THR A 102 -15.23 -9.27 1.32
CA THR A 102 -15.03 -8.57 2.60
C THR A 102 -14.54 -9.50 3.69
N ARG A 103 -15.15 -10.69 3.84
CA ARG A 103 -14.81 -11.68 4.87
C ARG A 103 -13.36 -12.15 4.79
N PHE A 104 -12.83 -12.28 3.58
CA PHE A 104 -11.45 -12.69 3.35
C PHE A 104 -10.49 -11.50 3.18
N GLU A 105 -10.97 -10.27 3.40
CA GLU A 105 -10.18 -9.04 3.37
C GLU A 105 -9.33 -8.95 2.08
N LEU A 106 -9.98 -9.17 0.93
CA LEU A 106 -9.28 -9.22 -0.35
C LEU A 106 -8.69 -7.83 -0.71
N ASN A 107 -7.36 -7.74 -0.66
CA ASN A 107 -6.63 -6.49 -0.94
C ASN A 107 -6.06 -6.40 -2.36
N ALA A 108 -6.23 -7.46 -3.16
CA ALA A 108 -5.76 -7.51 -4.54
C ALA A 108 -6.59 -8.48 -5.39
N ILE A 109 -6.55 -8.28 -6.71
CA ILE A 109 -7.07 -9.25 -7.69
C ILE A 109 -5.99 -9.55 -8.76
N PRO A 110 -5.96 -10.77 -9.31
CA PRO A 110 -6.78 -11.92 -8.92
C PRO A 110 -6.44 -12.45 -7.52
N SER A 111 -7.44 -13.03 -6.84
CA SER A 111 -7.26 -13.68 -5.53
C SER A 111 -7.80 -15.10 -5.57
N LEU A 112 -7.17 -16.01 -4.82
CA LEU A 112 -7.59 -17.40 -4.73
C LEU A 112 -7.56 -17.85 -3.27
N VAL A 113 -8.73 -18.00 -2.67
CA VAL A 113 -8.86 -18.51 -1.29
C VAL A 113 -9.07 -20.01 -1.34
N ILE A 114 -8.19 -20.78 -0.68
CA ILE A 114 -8.25 -22.23 -0.63
C ILE A 114 -9.03 -22.68 0.60
N ILE A 115 -10.12 -23.41 0.36
CA ILE A 115 -10.96 -24.02 1.39
C ILE A 115 -10.73 -25.52 1.41
N GLY A 116 -10.48 -26.07 2.59
CA GLY A 116 -10.24 -27.50 2.79
C GLY A 116 -11.51 -28.34 2.74
N PRO A 117 -11.37 -29.69 2.73
CA PRO A 117 -12.49 -30.63 2.65
C PRO A 117 -13.51 -30.50 3.80
N ASP A 118 -13.07 -30.00 4.95
CA ASP A 118 -13.88 -29.76 6.15
C ASP A 118 -14.55 -28.37 6.15
N GLY A 119 -14.31 -27.55 5.13
CA GLY A 119 -14.84 -26.21 5.01
C GLY A 119 -14.04 -25.13 5.74
N ARG A 120 -12.89 -25.45 6.33
CA ARG A 120 -11.97 -24.45 6.91
C ARG A 120 -11.10 -23.83 5.83
N THR A 121 -10.71 -22.57 6.00
CA THR A 121 -9.74 -21.91 5.13
C THR A 121 -8.36 -22.54 5.36
N LEU A 122 -7.75 -23.06 4.30
CA LEU A 122 -6.37 -23.55 4.30
C LEU A 122 -5.39 -22.42 3.96
N SER A 123 -5.77 -21.54 3.04
CA SER A 123 -4.97 -20.35 2.68
C SER A 123 -5.87 -19.25 2.11
N SER A 124 -5.64 -18.01 2.50
CA SER A 124 -6.24 -16.82 1.85
C SER A 124 -5.44 -16.33 0.65
N ASP A 125 -4.22 -16.84 0.45
CA ASP A 125 -3.28 -16.39 -0.60
C ASP A 125 -2.84 -17.54 -1.51
N GLY A 126 -3.80 -18.35 -1.95
CA GLY A 126 -3.52 -19.48 -2.86
C GLY A 126 -2.94 -19.04 -4.21
N SER A 127 -3.18 -17.80 -4.63
CA SER A 127 -2.63 -17.28 -5.89
C SER A 127 -1.13 -17.07 -5.81
N PHE A 128 -0.60 -16.61 -4.66
CA PHE A 128 0.84 -16.57 -4.38
C PHE A 128 1.46 -17.97 -4.50
N TYR A 129 0.94 -18.96 -3.78
CA TYR A 129 1.53 -20.31 -3.78
C TYR A 129 1.47 -20.98 -5.16
N ILE A 130 0.36 -20.82 -5.90
CA ILE A 130 0.25 -21.32 -7.27
C ILE A 130 1.25 -20.62 -8.19
N HIS A 131 1.43 -19.31 -8.06
CA HIS A 131 2.38 -18.59 -8.89
C HIS A 131 3.83 -19.00 -8.61
N SER A 132 4.20 -19.09 -7.33
CA SER A 132 5.59 -19.32 -6.89
C SER A 132 6.01 -20.80 -6.94
N HIS A 133 5.08 -21.73 -6.78
CA HIS A 133 5.36 -23.17 -6.65
C HIS A 133 4.52 -24.07 -7.57
N GLY A 134 3.59 -23.51 -8.35
CA GLY A 134 2.79 -24.28 -9.30
C GLY A 134 1.97 -25.37 -8.62
N ILE A 135 2.08 -26.60 -9.14
CA ILE A 135 1.31 -27.75 -8.63
C ILE A 135 1.83 -28.24 -7.26
N ASP A 136 3.07 -27.91 -6.90
CA ASP A 136 3.68 -28.36 -5.65
C ASP A 136 3.07 -27.65 -4.43
N ALA A 137 2.28 -26.61 -4.65
CA ALA A 137 1.43 -25.99 -3.63
C ALA A 137 0.32 -26.92 -3.12
N TYR A 138 -0.13 -27.88 -3.94
CA TYR A 138 -1.13 -28.87 -3.53
C TYR A 138 -0.53 -29.84 -2.49
N PRO A 139 -1.26 -30.21 -1.42
CA PRO A 139 -2.69 -30.00 -1.15
C PRO A 139 -3.03 -28.74 -0.37
N PHE A 140 -2.13 -27.75 -0.30
CA PHE A 140 -2.27 -26.55 0.51
C PHE A 140 -2.51 -26.86 2.00
N SER A 141 -2.02 -27.99 2.50
CA SER A 141 -2.08 -28.27 3.94
C SER A 141 -1.15 -27.32 4.69
N GLN A 142 -1.42 -27.08 5.97
CA GLN A 142 -0.59 -26.17 6.77
C GLN A 142 0.88 -26.60 6.76
N GLU A 143 1.17 -27.90 6.85
CA GLU A 143 2.53 -28.43 6.79
C GLU A 143 3.18 -28.15 5.44
N LYS A 144 2.44 -28.32 4.33
CA LYS A 144 2.98 -28.06 3.00
C LYS A 144 3.25 -26.57 2.79
N LEU A 145 2.33 -25.71 3.20
CA LEU A 145 2.52 -24.26 3.08
C LEU A 145 3.72 -23.79 3.91
N SER A 146 3.88 -24.31 5.13
CA SER A 146 5.05 -24.01 5.96
C SER A 146 6.38 -24.48 5.33
N GLU A 147 6.42 -25.63 4.66
CA GLU A 147 7.59 -26.07 3.88
C GLU A 147 7.92 -25.08 2.75
N LEU A 148 6.89 -24.60 2.03
CA LEU A 148 7.08 -23.64 0.94
C LEU A 148 7.51 -22.26 1.45
N ASP A 149 6.99 -21.82 2.59
CA ASP A 149 7.41 -20.57 3.24
C ASP A 149 8.88 -20.60 3.65
N GLU A 150 9.41 -21.74 4.08
CA GLU A 150 10.84 -21.91 4.35
C GLU A 150 11.69 -21.79 3.09
N ILE A 151 11.20 -22.30 1.95
CA ILE A 151 11.83 -22.13 0.65
C ILE A 151 11.85 -20.65 0.24
N GLU A 152 10.72 -19.95 0.38
CA GLU A 152 10.62 -18.52 0.07
C GLU A 152 11.51 -17.67 0.97
N LYS A 153 11.60 -18.02 2.27
CA LYS A 153 12.52 -17.37 3.19
C LYS A 153 13.98 -17.56 2.76
N SER A 154 14.37 -18.77 2.38
CA SER A 154 15.72 -19.03 1.87
C SER A 154 16.01 -18.29 0.56
N ARG A 155 15.02 -18.19 -0.34
CA ARG A 155 15.10 -17.36 -1.56
C ARG A 155 15.27 -15.89 -1.24
N ALA A 156 14.56 -15.36 -0.25
CA ALA A 156 14.68 -13.97 0.19
C ALA A 156 16.06 -13.69 0.83
N GLU A 157 16.60 -14.62 1.62
CA GLU A 157 17.95 -14.51 2.22
C GLU A 157 19.08 -14.53 1.18
N SER A 158 18.86 -15.22 0.06
CA SER A 158 19.78 -15.32 -1.08
C SER A 158 19.42 -14.39 -2.25
N GLN A 159 18.48 -13.46 -2.04
CA GLN A 159 18.00 -12.56 -3.07
C GLN A 159 19.15 -11.69 -3.61
N THR A 160 19.19 -11.59 -4.94
CA THR A 160 20.04 -10.66 -5.70
C THR A 160 19.17 -9.82 -6.63
N LEU A 161 19.69 -8.71 -7.13
CA LEU A 161 18.96 -7.88 -8.08
C LEU A 161 18.65 -8.66 -9.37
N GLU A 162 19.58 -9.50 -9.80
CA GLU A 162 19.44 -10.37 -10.97
C GLU A 162 18.35 -11.42 -10.75
N SER A 163 18.21 -11.99 -9.55
CA SER A 163 17.13 -12.93 -9.24
C SER A 163 15.71 -12.32 -9.32
N LEU A 164 15.63 -10.98 -9.27
CA LEU A 164 14.39 -10.22 -9.42
C LEU A 164 14.16 -9.76 -10.86
N LEU A 165 15.22 -9.30 -11.53
CA LEU A 165 15.13 -8.60 -12.81
C LEU A 165 15.59 -9.42 -14.02
N VAL A 166 16.17 -10.61 -13.86
CA VAL A 166 16.60 -11.44 -15.00
C VAL A 166 15.65 -12.62 -15.18
N SER A 167 15.13 -12.80 -16.40
CA SER A 167 14.31 -13.96 -16.76
C SER A 167 14.50 -14.33 -18.24
N ASP A 168 15.16 -15.47 -18.48
CA ASP A 168 15.60 -15.91 -19.80
C ASP A 168 16.44 -14.83 -20.50
N GLU A 169 15.99 -14.32 -21.65
CA GLU A 169 16.64 -13.23 -22.42
C GLU A 169 16.29 -11.82 -21.91
N LEU A 170 15.45 -11.72 -20.88
CA LEU A 170 15.05 -10.43 -20.31
C LEU A 170 16.02 -10.04 -19.20
N ASP A 171 17.12 -9.39 -19.57
CA ASP A 171 18.21 -8.95 -18.69
C ASP A 171 18.37 -7.42 -18.68
N PHE A 172 17.33 -6.68 -19.07
CA PHE A 172 17.35 -5.22 -19.16
C PHE A 172 16.06 -4.58 -18.64
N VAL A 173 16.15 -3.29 -18.31
CA VAL A 173 15.01 -2.37 -18.15
C VAL A 173 15.12 -1.26 -19.20
N LEU A 174 14.11 -0.40 -19.30
CA LEU A 174 14.09 0.70 -20.27
C LEU A 174 14.34 2.04 -19.59
N GLY A 175 15.27 2.81 -20.15
CA GLY A 175 15.39 4.24 -19.91
C GLY A 175 14.55 5.05 -20.90
N LYS A 176 14.71 6.38 -20.82
CA LYS A 176 14.02 7.30 -21.73
C LYS A 176 14.39 7.06 -23.19
N GLY A 177 13.41 7.22 -24.07
CA GLY A 177 13.55 6.94 -25.50
C GLY A 177 13.66 5.44 -25.85
N GLY A 178 13.35 4.53 -24.90
CA GLY A 178 13.41 3.09 -25.13
C GLY A 178 14.83 2.51 -25.10
N ILE A 179 15.79 3.25 -24.54
CA ILE A 179 17.17 2.78 -24.37
C ILE A 179 17.16 1.60 -23.40
N LYS A 180 17.70 0.46 -23.82
CA LYS A 180 17.86 -0.70 -22.94
C LYS A 180 19.02 -0.47 -21.99
N VAL A 181 18.76 -0.59 -20.70
CA VAL A 181 19.75 -0.55 -19.62
C VAL A 181 19.91 -1.97 -19.07
N PRO A 182 21.07 -2.62 -19.26
CA PRO A 182 21.34 -3.93 -18.70
C PRO A 182 21.22 -3.96 -17.18
N VAL A 183 20.66 -5.03 -16.62
CA VAL A 183 20.52 -5.22 -15.16
C VAL A 183 21.89 -5.19 -14.48
N SER A 184 22.94 -5.67 -15.15
CA SER A 184 24.32 -5.61 -14.64
C SER A 184 24.82 -4.19 -14.34
N GLU A 185 24.28 -3.16 -15.01
CA GLU A 185 24.61 -1.75 -14.72
C GLU A 185 23.87 -1.19 -13.50
N LEU A 186 22.92 -1.95 -12.95
CA LEU A 186 22.13 -1.59 -11.77
C LEU A 186 22.61 -2.31 -10.50
N VAL A 187 23.40 -3.38 -10.65
CA VAL A 187 23.99 -4.12 -9.53
C VAL A 187 24.90 -3.19 -8.71
N GLY A 188 24.79 -3.24 -7.39
CA GLY A 188 25.51 -2.35 -6.49
C GLY A 188 24.81 -1.01 -6.21
N LYS A 189 23.67 -0.73 -6.85
CA LYS A 189 22.86 0.47 -6.57
C LYS A 189 21.74 0.15 -5.60
N THR A 190 21.28 1.16 -4.87
CA THR A 190 19.98 1.12 -4.20
C THR A 190 18.88 1.31 -5.24
N ILE A 191 18.03 0.30 -5.40
CA ILE A 191 16.91 0.30 -6.34
C ILE A 191 15.60 0.45 -5.58
N LEU A 192 14.81 1.45 -5.94
CA LEU A 192 13.44 1.61 -5.44
C LEU A 192 12.45 1.19 -6.52
N PHE A 193 11.74 0.09 -6.29
CA PHE A 193 10.67 -0.40 -7.14
C PHE A 193 9.41 0.41 -6.88
N TYR A 194 8.91 1.08 -7.92
CA TYR A 194 7.69 1.86 -7.84
C TYR A 194 6.55 1.15 -8.55
N PHE A 195 5.64 0.54 -7.78
CA PHE A 195 4.43 -0.06 -8.32
C PHE A 195 3.32 0.97 -8.33
N SER A 196 2.82 1.28 -9.52
CA SER A 196 1.85 2.37 -9.71
C SER A 196 1.01 2.19 -10.97
N ARG A 197 -0.06 2.97 -11.10
CA ARG A 197 -0.90 3.02 -12.29
C ARG A 197 -1.48 4.41 -12.48
N LYS A 198 -1.80 4.77 -13.72
CA LYS A 198 -2.39 6.06 -14.08
C LYS A 198 -3.73 6.28 -13.39
N ILE A 199 -4.63 5.29 -13.45
CA ILE A 199 -5.97 5.38 -12.87
C ILE A 199 -5.90 4.98 -11.39
N CYS A 200 -5.28 5.85 -10.59
CA CYS A 200 -5.11 5.70 -9.14
C CYS A 200 -4.81 7.08 -8.53
N LEU A 201 -5.78 7.67 -7.82
CA LEU A 201 -5.61 9.01 -7.25
C LEU A 201 -4.43 9.12 -6.28
N PRO A 202 -4.23 8.18 -5.31
CA PRO A 202 -3.05 8.22 -4.44
C PRO A 202 -1.73 8.11 -5.21
N CYS A 203 -1.73 7.35 -6.31
CA CYS A 203 -0.55 7.19 -7.17
C CYS A 203 -0.19 8.50 -7.86
N GLN A 204 -1.19 9.17 -8.45
CA GLN A 204 -1.01 10.47 -9.09
C GLN A 204 -0.52 11.53 -8.10
N ALA A 205 -1.02 11.51 -6.86
CA ALA A 205 -0.57 12.41 -5.80
C ALA A 205 0.89 12.18 -5.39
N LEU A 206 1.32 10.92 -5.30
CA LEU A 206 2.70 10.58 -4.90
C LEU A 206 3.74 10.82 -6.00
N THR A 207 3.38 10.64 -7.27
CA THR A 207 4.33 10.69 -8.40
C THR A 207 5.18 11.98 -8.47
N PRO A 208 4.61 13.20 -8.42
CA PRO A 208 5.40 14.42 -8.48
C PRO A 208 6.35 14.54 -7.29
N LYS A 209 5.89 14.18 -6.08
CA LYS A 209 6.73 14.15 -4.88
C LYS A 209 7.89 13.18 -5.02
N LEU A 210 7.63 11.98 -5.54
CA LEU A 210 8.66 10.97 -5.79
C LEU A 210 9.69 11.45 -6.83
N ALA A 211 9.26 12.21 -7.85
CA ALA A 211 10.16 12.83 -8.83
C ALA A 211 11.08 13.89 -8.20
N GLU A 212 10.56 14.74 -7.31
CA GLU A 212 11.38 15.67 -6.53
C GLU A 212 12.43 14.94 -5.69
N VAL A 213 12.01 13.88 -4.99
CA VAL A 213 12.89 13.06 -4.14
C VAL A 213 13.97 12.38 -4.97
N TYR A 214 13.59 11.77 -6.09
CA TYR A 214 14.51 11.15 -7.04
C TYR A 214 15.56 12.14 -7.52
N ASN A 215 15.16 13.31 -8.00
CA ASN A 215 16.08 14.34 -8.48
C ASN A 215 17.03 14.82 -7.36
N ALA A 216 16.51 15.00 -6.14
CA ALA A 216 17.33 15.42 -5.00
C ALA A 216 18.36 14.37 -4.58
N ILE A 217 18.01 13.08 -4.63
CA ILE A 217 18.96 11.98 -4.37
C ILE A 217 19.99 11.91 -5.50
N LYS A 218 19.56 11.88 -6.77
CA LYS A 218 20.46 11.79 -7.94
C LYS A 218 21.43 12.97 -8.05
N ALA A 219 21.05 14.15 -7.57
CA ALA A 219 21.93 15.31 -7.54
C ALA A 219 23.14 15.12 -6.61
N LYS A 220 23.02 14.29 -5.56
CA LYS A 220 24.09 13.99 -4.59
C LYS A 220 24.73 12.62 -4.83
N HIS A 221 23.95 11.68 -5.35
CA HIS A 221 24.28 10.26 -5.54
C HIS A 221 23.87 9.81 -6.96
N PRO A 222 24.52 10.32 -8.02
CA PRO A 222 24.11 10.08 -9.40
C PRO A 222 24.20 8.60 -9.81
N ASP A 223 25.16 7.87 -9.24
CA ASP A 223 25.48 6.50 -9.64
C ASP A 223 25.00 5.44 -8.62
N ASP A 224 24.54 5.83 -7.43
CA ASP A 224 24.23 4.88 -6.33
C ASP A 224 22.73 4.59 -6.18
N PHE A 225 21.86 5.30 -6.90
CA PHE A 225 20.40 5.22 -6.75
C PHE A 225 19.68 5.20 -8.10
N GLU A 226 18.62 4.39 -8.18
CA GLU A 226 17.70 4.38 -9.30
C GLU A 226 16.28 3.97 -8.89
N ILE A 227 15.27 4.43 -9.64
CA ILE A 227 13.89 3.98 -9.51
C ILE A 227 13.53 3.13 -10.73
N ILE A 228 12.86 2.00 -10.50
CA ILE A 228 12.28 1.17 -11.56
C ILE A 228 10.76 1.21 -11.43
N PHE A 229 10.10 1.84 -12.39
CA PHE A 229 8.64 1.82 -12.48
C PHE A 229 8.16 0.44 -12.96
N VAL A 230 7.23 -0.13 -12.20
CA VAL A 230 6.52 -1.36 -12.54
C VAL A 230 5.03 -1.02 -12.69
N SER A 231 4.60 -0.90 -13.94
CA SER A 231 3.23 -0.49 -14.24
C SER A 231 2.22 -1.57 -13.88
N CYS A 232 1.19 -1.13 -13.16
CA CYS A 232 -0.02 -1.88 -12.87
C CYS A 232 -1.20 -1.41 -13.74
N ASP A 233 -0.94 -0.70 -14.84
CA ASP A 233 -1.95 -0.25 -15.79
C ASP A 233 -2.53 -1.42 -16.60
N ASN A 234 -3.83 -1.35 -16.88
CA ASN A 234 -4.52 -2.39 -17.64
C ASN A 234 -4.35 -2.26 -19.15
N ASP A 235 -3.87 -1.10 -19.63
CA ASP A 235 -3.66 -0.82 -21.05
C ASP A 235 -2.36 -0.02 -21.29
N GLU A 236 -1.79 -0.20 -22.49
CA GLU A 236 -0.52 0.39 -22.90
C GLU A 236 -0.58 1.92 -23.00
N LYS A 237 -1.72 2.48 -23.42
CA LYS A 237 -1.89 3.93 -23.55
C LYS A 237 -1.80 4.62 -22.19
N SER A 238 -2.51 4.10 -21.18
CA SER A 238 -2.43 4.60 -19.81
C SER A 238 -1.00 4.52 -19.27
N PHE A 239 -0.31 3.41 -19.53
CA PHE A 239 1.09 3.22 -19.18
C PHE A 239 2.00 4.28 -19.81
N GLU A 240 1.95 4.45 -21.14
CA GLU A 240 2.80 5.39 -21.88
C GLU A 240 2.56 6.83 -21.42
N GLU A 241 1.29 7.24 -21.32
CA GLU A 241 0.93 8.60 -20.91
C GLU A 241 1.43 8.89 -19.49
N TYR A 242 1.38 7.91 -18.57
CA TYR A 242 1.82 8.10 -17.19
C TYR A 242 3.34 8.01 -17.03
N TYR A 243 4.01 7.08 -17.72
CA TYR A 243 5.47 7.00 -17.72
C TYR A 243 6.12 8.23 -18.38
N SER A 244 5.43 8.90 -19.30
CA SER A 244 5.96 10.08 -20.01
C SER A 244 6.45 11.18 -19.08
N VAL A 245 5.82 11.35 -17.91
CA VAL A 245 6.17 12.39 -16.92
C VAL A 245 7.18 11.95 -15.86
N MET A 246 7.57 10.67 -15.83
CA MET A 246 8.45 10.11 -14.79
C MET A 246 9.93 10.19 -15.20
N PRO A 247 10.89 10.61 -14.35
CA PRO A 247 12.29 10.78 -14.76
C PRO A 247 13.19 9.52 -14.71
N TRP A 248 12.64 8.36 -14.37
CA TRP A 248 13.39 7.14 -14.01
C TRP A 248 13.22 5.97 -15.02
N LEU A 249 13.80 4.81 -14.71
CA LEU A 249 13.73 3.60 -15.52
C LEU A 249 12.39 2.88 -15.37
N VAL A 250 12.06 2.00 -16.32
CA VAL A 250 10.79 1.27 -16.34
C VAL A 250 10.98 -0.16 -16.80
N LEU A 251 10.24 -1.08 -16.18
CA LEU A 251 10.09 -2.42 -16.71
C LEU A 251 9.17 -2.36 -17.95
N PRO A 252 9.52 -2.98 -19.09
CA PRO A 252 8.68 -2.94 -20.28
C PRO A 252 7.21 -3.25 -20.02
N TYR A 253 6.29 -2.60 -20.75
CA TYR A 253 4.90 -2.99 -20.71
C TYR A 253 4.75 -4.43 -21.22
N ASN A 254 3.82 -5.20 -20.64
CA ASN A 254 3.67 -6.62 -20.93
C ASN A 254 4.86 -7.53 -20.59
N ASP A 255 5.79 -7.07 -19.76
CA ASP A 255 6.89 -7.91 -19.28
C ASP A 255 6.40 -9.00 -18.31
N LYS A 256 6.84 -10.25 -18.53
CA LYS A 256 6.48 -11.39 -17.67
C LYS A 256 7.08 -11.29 -16.26
N ARG A 257 8.17 -10.53 -16.08
CA ARG A 257 8.81 -10.28 -14.78
C ARG A 257 7.91 -9.45 -13.86
N GLU A 258 7.01 -8.64 -14.40
CA GLU A 258 6.08 -7.79 -13.60
C GLU A 258 5.25 -8.62 -12.62
N THR A 259 4.72 -9.76 -13.07
CA THR A 259 3.92 -10.63 -12.21
C THR A 259 4.77 -11.21 -11.09
N SER A 260 5.99 -11.70 -11.38
CA SER A 260 6.89 -12.22 -10.34
C SER A 260 7.31 -11.14 -9.34
N LEU A 261 7.65 -9.94 -9.81
CA LEU A 261 7.97 -8.79 -8.97
C LEU A 261 6.79 -8.42 -8.06
N ARG A 262 5.56 -8.46 -8.58
CA ARG A 262 4.37 -8.21 -7.76
C ARG A 262 4.19 -9.24 -6.66
N TYR A 263 4.34 -10.53 -6.93
CA TYR A 263 4.17 -11.54 -5.88
C TYR A 263 5.31 -11.52 -4.85
N LYS A 264 6.54 -11.19 -5.28
CA LYS A 264 7.72 -11.18 -4.39
C LYS A 264 7.83 -9.91 -3.56
N LEU A 265 7.56 -8.76 -4.16
CA LEU A 265 7.85 -7.45 -3.57
C LEU A 265 6.58 -6.71 -3.17
N ARG A 266 5.45 -6.89 -3.85
CA ARG A 266 4.28 -6.04 -3.57
C ARG A 266 3.61 -6.41 -2.25
N SER A 267 3.50 -5.43 -1.35
CA SER A 267 2.72 -5.53 -0.11
C SER A 267 1.19 -5.56 -0.34
N PRO A 268 0.40 -6.17 0.57
CA PRO A 268 -1.07 -6.06 0.60
C PRO A 268 -1.60 -4.63 0.75
N SER A 269 -0.78 -3.66 1.16
CA SER A 269 -1.16 -2.26 1.46
C SER A 269 -1.67 -1.43 0.27
N GLY A 270 -1.83 -2.04 -0.91
CA GLY A 270 -2.39 -1.42 -2.10
C GLY A 270 -1.39 -0.57 -2.89
N LEU A 271 -1.90 0.21 -3.86
CA LEU A 271 -1.10 1.13 -4.67
C LEU A 271 -1.30 2.59 -4.20
N PRO A 272 -0.28 3.47 -4.36
CA PRO A 272 1.07 3.17 -4.82
C PRO A 272 1.84 2.37 -3.76
N HIS A 273 2.84 1.63 -4.21
CA HIS A 273 3.71 0.85 -3.33
C HIS A 273 5.18 1.05 -3.73
N LEU A 274 6.04 1.25 -2.72
CA LEU A 274 7.47 1.45 -2.89
C LEU A 274 8.22 0.39 -2.09
N GLU A 275 9.01 -0.44 -2.77
CA GLU A 275 9.93 -1.39 -2.13
C GLU A 275 11.37 -1.02 -2.46
N VAL A 276 12.26 -1.11 -1.47
CA VAL A 276 13.68 -0.77 -1.62
C VAL A 276 14.55 -2.01 -1.54
N VAL A 277 15.35 -2.20 -2.56
CA VAL A 277 16.43 -3.19 -2.67
C VAL A 277 17.76 -2.47 -2.56
N GLY A 278 18.59 -2.88 -1.60
CA GLY A 278 19.89 -2.28 -1.37
C GLY A 278 20.95 -2.71 -2.40
N PRO A 279 22.17 -2.14 -2.31
CA PRO A 279 23.30 -2.45 -3.21
C PRO A 279 23.62 -3.94 -3.38
N GLU A 280 23.45 -4.72 -2.32
CA GLU A 280 23.68 -6.17 -2.31
C GLU A 280 22.57 -6.98 -3.00
N GLY A 281 21.55 -6.33 -3.56
CA GLY A 281 20.41 -6.99 -4.22
C GLY A 281 19.35 -7.55 -3.26
N ARG A 282 19.49 -7.29 -1.96
CA ARG A 282 18.52 -7.71 -0.93
C ARG A 282 17.50 -6.62 -0.63
N THR A 283 16.25 -7.01 -0.40
CA THR A 283 15.22 -6.09 0.08
C THR A 283 15.59 -5.60 1.48
N ILE A 284 15.72 -4.27 1.63
CA ILE A 284 16.04 -3.61 2.90
C ILE A 284 14.82 -2.92 3.50
N LEU A 285 13.81 -2.57 2.70
CA LEU A 285 12.60 -1.92 3.16
C LEU A 285 11.41 -2.28 2.25
N LYS A 286 10.44 -3.01 2.80
CA LYS A 286 9.26 -3.48 2.08
C LYS A 286 8.18 -2.42 1.87
N GLU A 287 8.19 -1.33 2.63
CA GLU A 287 7.19 -0.27 2.46
C GLU A 287 7.83 1.10 2.71
N ALA A 288 8.17 1.79 1.63
CA ALA A 288 8.83 3.09 1.66
C ALA A 288 7.90 4.26 1.34
N ARG A 289 6.60 4.04 1.05
CA ARG A 289 5.67 5.10 0.63
C ARG A 289 5.60 6.22 1.65
N GLU A 290 5.37 5.88 2.92
CA GLU A 290 5.22 6.88 3.99
C GLU A 290 6.55 7.60 4.23
N LEU A 291 7.65 6.85 4.30
CA LEU A 291 8.99 7.42 4.49
C LEU A 291 9.33 8.45 3.40
N VAL A 292 9.04 8.14 2.14
CA VAL A 292 9.23 9.08 1.02
C VAL A 292 8.25 10.26 1.11
N ALA A 293 6.99 10.02 1.47
CA ALA A 293 5.98 11.08 1.56
C ALA A 293 6.33 12.12 2.64
N PHE A 294 6.76 11.67 3.83
CA PHE A 294 7.01 12.54 4.99
C PHE A 294 8.44 13.06 5.07
N HIS A 295 9.43 12.24 4.72
CA HIS A 295 10.84 12.61 4.89
C HIS A 295 11.56 12.90 3.58
N GLY A 296 10.95 12.59 2.44
CA GLY A 296 11.52 12.87 1.12
C GLY A 296 12.91 12.25 0.94
N SER A 297 13.85 13.01 0.37
CA SER A 297 15.22 12.55 0.14
C SER A 297 16.04 12.37 1.43
N ASN A 298 15.56 12.85 2.58
CA ASN A 298 16.21 12.58 3.86
C ASN A 298 16.08 11.11 4.28
N ALA A 299 15.15 10.34 3.71
CA ALA A 299 15.02 8.92 4.01
C ALA A 299 16.12 8.06 3.34
N TYR A 300 16.80 8.57 2.31
CA TYR A 300 17.92 7.88 1.66
C TYR A 300 19.11 7.75 2.64
N PRO A 301 19.83 6.60 2.69
CA PRO A 301 19.78 5.44 1.79
C PRO A 301 18.73 4.36 2.11
N PHE A 302 17.72 4.67 2.92
CA PHE A 302 16.63 3.75 3.32
C PHE A 302 17.09 2.52 4.11
N ASP A 303 18.31 2.55 4.67
CA ASP A 303 18.84 1.48 5.50
C ASP A 303 18.51 1.66 6.99
N GLU A 304 18.73 0.60 7.78
CA GLU A 304 18.41 0.58 9.20
C GLU A 304 19.17 1.65 10.00
N ASN A 305 20.41 1.97 9.61
CA ASN A 305 21.20 2.99 10.29
C ASN A 305 20.60 4.37 10.08
N ARG A 306 20.15 4.66 8.86
CA ARG A 306 19.47 5.91 8.53
C ARG A 306 18.14 6.05 9.28
N MET A 307 17.37 4.96 9.38
CA MET A 307 16.13 4.97 10.15
C MET A 307 16.39 5.23 11.64
N LYS A 308 17.40 4.57 12.22
CA LYS A 308 17.82 4.82 13.61
C LYS A 308 18.27 6.27 13.82
N GLU A 309 19.05 6.82 12.90
CA GLU A 309 19.47 8.22 12.96
C GLU A 309 18.27 9.18 12.92
N MET A 310 17.28 8.91 12.06
CA MET A 310 16.08 9.73 11.97
C MET A 310 15.23 9.64 13.25
N GLU A 311 15.07 8.45 13.84
CA GLU A 311 14.36 8.29 15.11
C GLU A 311 15.07 9.02 16.25
N LEU A 312 16.40 8.89 16.36
CA LEU A 312 17.20 9.62 17.36
C LEU A 312 17.05 11.13 17.23
N ARG A 313 17.02 11.66 16.00
CA ARG A 313 16.76 13.09 15.78
C ARG A 313 15.37 13.51 16.25
N LEU A 314 14.36 12.67 16.01
CA LEU A 314 13.00 12.92 16.49
C LEU A 314 12.94 12.89 18.02
N GLU A 315 13.62 11.94 18.67
CA GLU A 315 13.72 11.87 20.14
C GLU A 315 14.42 13.10 20.71
N GLU A 316 15.54 13.53 20.12
CA GLU A 316 16.27 14.71 20.59
C GLU A 316 15.44 16.00 20.41
N MET A 317 14.67 16.13 19.34
CA MET A 317 13.74 17.27 19.15
C MET A 317 12.69 17.37 20.26
N ALA A 318 12.24 16.22 20.80
CA ALA A 318 11.24 16.18 21.86
C ALA A 318 11.83 16.22 23.26
N LYS A 319 13.16 16.26 23.42
CA LYS A 319 13.81 16.11 24.72
C LYS A 319 13.40 17.18 25.73
N ASP A 320 13.24 18.41 25.26
CA ASP A 320 12.90 19.56 26.09
C ASP A 320 11.39 19.89 26.08
N TRP A 321 10.59 19.14 25.31
CA TRP A 321 9.14 19.32 25.29
C TRP A 321 8.49 18.76 26.58
N PRO A 322 7.43 19.39 27.11
CA PRO A 322 6.71 18.89 28.27
C PRO A 322 6.04 17.54 27.98
N GLU A 323 5.92 16.66 28.98
CA GLU A 323 5.22 15.37 28.85
C GLU A 323 3.70 15.58 28.67
N LYS A 324 3.16 16.64 29.27
CA LYS A 324 1.74 16.99 29.23
C LYS A 324 1.56 18.49 29.04
N VAL A 325 0.54 18.87 28.27
CA VAL A 325 0.16 20.27 28.04
C VAL A 325 -1.33 20.45 28.25
N LYS A 326 -1.73 21.64 28.71
CA LYS A 326 -3.12 22.09 28.70
C LYS A 326 -3.33 23.00 27.52
N HIS A 327 -4.34 22.72 26.70
CA HIS A 327 -4.57 23.50 25.50
C HIS A 327 -5.97 24.09 25.49
N LYS A 328 -6.14 25.35 25.06
CA LYS A 328 -7.43 26.05 25.11
C LYS A 328 -8.52 25.40 24.24
N LEU A 329 -8.10 24.77 23.14
CA LEU A 329 -9.00 24.01 22.26
C LEU A 329 -9.50 22.70 22.90
N HIS A 330 -8.88 22.25 23.99
CA HIS A 330 -9.25 21.05 24.72
C HIS A 330 -8.95 21.21 26.22
N ALA A 331 -9.73 22.04 26.91
CA ALA A 331 -9.47 22.43 28.30
C ALA A 331 -9.84 21.35 29.35
N GLU A 332 -10.67 20.37 28.97
CA GLU A 332 -11.20 19.35 29.89
C GLU A 332 -10.13 18.31 30.30
N HIS A 333 -9.19 17.99 29.41
CA HIS A 333 -8.13 17.01 29.64
C HIS A 333 -6.76 17.54 29.20
N GLU A 334 -5.72 17.12 29.91
CA GLU A 334 -4.34 17.36 29.47
C GLU A 334 -4.03 16.49 28.25
N LEU A 335 -3.35 17.07 27.27
CA LEU A 335 -2.83 16.31 26.13
C LEU A 335 -1.47 15.72 26.51
N VAL A 336 -1.30 14.43 26.26
CA VAL A 336 -0.07 13.70 26.56
C VAL A 336 0.79 13.60 25.31
N ARG A 337 2.08 13.86 25.44
CA ARG A 337 3.03 13.69 24.35
C ARG A 337 3.18 12.21 24.01
N ALA A 338 2.88 11.85 22.77
CA ALA A 338 2.92 10.48 22.28
C ALA A 338 3.58 10.38 20.89
N ARG A 339 3.93 9.17 20.49
CA ARG A 339 4.35 8.85 19.11
C ARG A 339 3.15 8.28 18.36
N PHE A 340 2.89 8.82 17.17
CA PHE A 340 1.81 8.37 16.31
C PHE A 340 2.26 8.34 14.85
N GLY A 341 1.80 7.33 14.11
CA GLY A 341 2.21 7.11 12.73
C GLY A 341 1.73 8.24 11.82
N LEU A 342 0.42 8.31 11.59
CA LEU A 342 -0.20 9.33 10.76
C LEU A 342 -1.40 9.92 11.49
N TYR A 343 -1.47 11.23 11.63
CA TYR A 343 -2.60 11.87 12.29
C TYR A 343 -2.93 13.22 11.67
N PHE A 344 -4.19 13.62 11.85
CA PHE A 344 -4.65 14.98 11.58
C PHE A 344 -4.59 15.79 12.87
N CYS A 345 -4.06 17.01 12.78
CA CYS A 345 -4.11 17.94 13.88
C CYS A 345 -5.50 18.56 13.98
N ASN A 346 -6.15 18.47 15.14
CA ASN A 346 -7.44 19.10 15.39
C ASN A 346 -7.38 20.64 15.43
N GLY A 347 -6.19 21.23 15.50
CA GLY A 347 -5.99 22.67 15.53
C GLY A 347 -5.84 23.30 14.14
N CYS A 348 -4.96 22.75 13.30
CA CYS A 348 -4.70 23.29 11.96
C CYS A 348 -5.28 22.44 10.81
N GLU A 349 -5.88 21.30 11.12
CA GLU A 349 -6.47 20.36 10.14
C GLU A 349 -5.47 19.80 9.11
N GLU A 350 -4.18 20.00 9.33
CA GLU A 350 -3.11 19.44 8.51
C GLU A 350 -2.70 18.05 9.02
N LEU A 351 -2.16 17.26 8.09
CA LEU A 351 -1.69 15.90 8.32
C LEU A 351 -0.21 15.90 8.69
N ASN A 352 0.20 15.10 9.67
CA ASN A 352 1.59 14.94 10.04
C ASN A 352 1.89 13.53 10.58
N GLN A 353 3.17 13.25 10.80
CA GLN A 353 3.70 12.01 11.33
C GLN A 353 4.66 12.29 12.49
N GLY A 354 4.68 11.39 13.47
CA GLY A 354 5.69 11.36 14.52
C GLY A 354 5.15 11.79 15.87
N TRP A 355 5.73 12.83 16.46
CA TRP A 355 5.29 13.30 17.78
C TRP A 355 3.93 13.99 17.69
N ILE A 356 3.05 13.75 18.66
CA ILE A 356 1.72 14.38 18.81
C ILE A 356 1.49 14.69 20.30
N TYR A 357 0.66 15.69 20.60
CA TYR A 357 0.00 15.82 21.90
C TYR A 357 -1.44 15.33 21.78
N MET A 358 -1.78 14.22 22.44
CA MET A 358 -3.07 13.54 22.29
C MET A 358 -3.79 13.33 23.62
N CYS A 359 -5.10 13.44 23.61
CA CYS A 359 -6.01 12.93 24.63
C CYS A 359 -6.68 11.65 24.12
N ASP A 360 -6.31 10.51 24.68
CA ASP A 360 -6.84 9.19 24.29
C ASP A 360 -8.35 9.07 24.57
N GLU A 361 -8.85 9.75 25.60
CA GLU A 361 -10.27 9.68 25.97
C GLU A 361 -11.17 10.36 24.93
N CYS A 362 -10.70 11.46 24.35
CA CYS A 362 -11.47 12.28 23.41
C CYS A 362 -11.03 12.11 21.96
N TYR A 363 -9.97 11.33 21.69
CA TYR A 363 -9.31 11.22 20.39
C TYR A 363 -8.97 12.60 19.80
N PHE A 364 -8.56 13.53 20.66
CA PHE A 364 -8.17 14.88 20.29
C PHE A 364 -6.64 14.96 20.24
N GLY A 365 -6.07 15.39 19.12
CA GLY A 365 -4.63 15.42 18.89
C GLY A 365 -4.16 16.71 18.21
N LEU A 366 -3.03 17.25 18.66
CA LEU A 366 -2.38 18.43 18.08
C LEU A 366 -0.95 18.12 17.65
N HIS A 367 -0.51 18.77 16.57
CA HIS A 367 0.93 18.84 16.26
C HIS A 367 1.69 19.40 17.46
N PRO A 368 2.94 18.98 17.71
CA PRO A 368 3.79 19.56 18.76
C PRO A 368 3.86 21.09 18.66
N LYS A 369 4.06 21.60 17.44
CA LYS A 369 4.05 23.03 17.16
C LYS A 369 2.73 23.70 17.56
N CYS A 370 1.59 23.14 17.14
CA CYS A 370 0.27 23.69 17.50
C CYS A 370 -0.03 23.62 19.00
N ALA A 371 0.55 22.67 19.73
CA ALA A 371 0.33 22.51 21.15
C ALA A 371 1.24 23.40 22.01
N LEU A 372 2.42 23.76 21.49
CA LEU A 372 3.47 24.48 22.23
C LEU A 372 3.58 25.97 21.86
N GLU A 373 3.21 26.38 20.64
CA GLU A 373 3.26 27.79 20.22
C GLU A 373 2.41 28.72 21.11
N GLU A 374 1.37 28.20 21.76
CA GLU A 374 0.55 29.00 22.68
C GLU A 374 1.22 29.23 24.05
N GLU A 375 2.15 28.36 24.48
CA GLU A 375 2.89 28.53 25.73
C GLU A 375 4.01 29.58 25.56
N GLU A 376 4.68 29.63 24.40
CA GLU A 376 5.72 30.63 24.10
C GLU A 376 5.15 32.06 24.06
N GLU A 377 3.98 32.27 23.42
CA GLU A 377 3.31 33.59 23.42
C GLU A 377 2.84 34.02 24.83
N GLU A 378 2.43 33.07 25.68
CA GLU A 378 2.04 33.35 27.07
C GLU A 378 3.24 33.58 28.00
N GLU A 379 4.37 32.89 27.79
CA GLU A 379 5.62 33.11 28.54
C GLU A 379 6.27 34.43 28.14
N GLU A 380 6.36 34.76 26.85
CA GLU A 380 6.80 36.07 26.38
C GLU A 380 5.90 37.19 26.93
N ALA A 381 4.57 37.01 26.92
CA ALA A 381 3.66 37.99 27.53
C ALA A 381 3.84 38.13 29.06
N LYS A 382 4.24 37.06 29.76
CA LYS A 382 4.55 37.09 31.21
C LYS A 382 5.91 37.72 31.49
N GLU A 383 6.93 37.51 30.65
CA GLU A 383 8.24 38.16 30.76
C GLU A 383 8.14 39.67 30.46
N ILE A 384 7.43 40.05 29.40
CA ILE A 384 7.17 41.47 29.07
C ILE A 384 6.34 42.14 30.18
N GLY A 385 5.36 41.43 30.76
CA GLY A 385 4.57 41.90 31.91
C GLY A 385 5.34 41.92 33.24
N MET A 386 6.50 41.28 33.33
CA MET A 386 7.41 41.35 34.48
C MET A 386 8.39 42.52 34.37
N GLU A 387 8.85 42.87 33.16
CA GLU A 387 9.71 44.05 32.94
C GLU A 387 8.96 45.38 33.14
N GLU A 388 7.65 45.45 32.85
CA GLU A 388 6.85 46.68 33.03
C GLU A 388 6.49 46.99 34.52
N ASN A 389 6.84 46.12 35.47
CA ASN A 389 6.48 46.30 36.88
C ASN A 389 7.59 46.89 37.78
N GLU A 390 8.74 47.33 37.24
CA GLU A 390 9.82 47.97 38.04
C GLU A 390 10.01 49.49 37.88
N GLU A 391 9.21 50.23 37.11
CA GLU A 391 9.29 51.71 37.08
C GLU A 391 7.96 52.44 37.32
N HIS A 392 7.79 52.88 38.58
CA HIS A 392 7.17 54.14 39.04
C HIS A 392 5.88 54.64 38.38
N GLY A 393 4.79 54.58 39.15
CA GLY A 393 3.50 55.16 38.78
C GLY A 393 3.40 56.69 38.83
N ASP A 394 2.37 57.22 38.17
CA ASP A 394 1.50 58.28 38.67
C ASP A 394 0.20 58.32 37.83
N GLN A 395 -0.84 58.90 38.41
CA GLN A 395 -2.25 58.85 38.04
C GLN A 395 -2.61 59.61 36.74
N GLY A 396 -3.55 59.07 35.97
CA GLY A 396 -4.25 59.83 34.91
C GLY A 396 -5.45 59.08 34.32
N GLN A 397 -6.65 59.57 34.61
CA GLN A 397 -7.95 59.05 34.14
C GLN A 397 -8.15 59.24 32.61
N GLY A 398 -8.89 58.33 31.97
CA GLY A 398 -9.71 58.68 30.80
C GLY A 398 -9.89 57.62 29.70
N THR A 399 -10.97 56.82 29.83
CA THR A 399 -11.94 56.42 28.78
C THR A 399 -11.51 55.89 27.40
N SER A 400 -12.13 54.74 27.06
CA SER A 400 -12.81 54.42 25.80
C SER A 400 -12.09 53.59 24.71
N CYS A 401 -12.74 52.45 24.45
CA CYS A 401 -12.69 51.46 23.39
C CYS A 401 -12.35 51.89 21.94
N ASP A 402 -11.82 50.87 21.24
CA ASP A 402 -11.90 50.53 19.80
C ASP A 402 -11.09 51.34 18.77
N GLY A 403 -9.87 50.88 18.51
CA GLY A 403 -8.99 51.33 17.42
C GLY A 403 -9.19 50.57 16.11
N TRP A 404 -10.06 51.05 15.23
CA TRP A 404 -10.10 50.67 13.82
C TRP A 404 -10.01 51.90 12.93
N VAL A 405 -9.17 51.83 11.89
CA VAL A 405 -8.95 52.88 10.87
C VAL A 405 -9.34 52.34 9.50
N CYS A 406 -10.27 53.00 8.82
CA CYS A 406 -10.77 52.59 7.51
C CYS A 406 -10.26 53.47 6.37
N LYS A 407 -9.89 52.85 5.25
CA LYS A 407 -9.63 53.53 3.97
C LYS A 407 -10.39 52.81 2.85
N GLY A 408 -11.44 53.46 2.34
CA GLY A 408 -12.35 52.86 1.35
C GLY A 408 -13.23 51.78 1.99
N GLU A 409 -13.59 50.75 1.22
CA GLU A 409 -14.41 49.63 1.72
C GLU A 409 -13.62 48.61 2.57
N ALA A 410 -12.39 48.92 2.99
CA ALA A 410 -11.59 48.10 3.89
C ALA A 410 -11.21 48.87 5.17
N CYS A 411 -11.43 48.22 6.32
CA CYS A 411 -11.05 48.68 7.65
C CYS A 411 -9.91 47.82 8.20
N TYR A 412 -8.93 48.47 8.83
CA TYR A 412 -7.79 47.84 9.50
C TYR A 412 -7.80 48.27 10.96
N LYS A 413 -7.52 47.35 11.88
CA LYS A 413 -7.34 47.67 13.30
C LYS A 413 -6.02 48.45 13.43
N ALA A 414 -6.04 49.59 14.12
CA ALA A 414 -4.87 50.48 14.23
C ALA A 414 -3.70 49.81 14.96
#